data_AF-A0A7K6ZTS2-F1
#
_entry.id   AF-A0A7K6ZTS2-F1
#
_cell.length_a   1.000
_cell.length_b   1.000
_cell.length_c   1.000
_cell.angle_alpha   90.00
_cell.angle_beta   90.00
_cell.angle_gamma   90.00
#
_symmetry.space_group_name_H-M   'P 1'
#
loop_
_entity.id
_entity.type
_entity.pdbx_description
1 polymer ?
#
loop_
_entity_poly.entity_id
_entity_poly.type
_entity_poly.pdbx_seq_one_letter_code
_entity_poly.pdbx_strand_id
1 'polypeptide(L)'
;VAFVVCRSLEGLKTFGSLEELILDNNLLGNDLLLPRLPQLHTLTLNKNQISFQRNTCKILLDHLAEVVPSLQYLSLLGNVACPNELVSRDKDEDDYQRYRYFVLHKLRNLKFLDTRKVTKKEREEALVRGAFMKVVKPK
;
A
#
# COMPACT_ATOMS: atom_id res chain seq x y z
N VAL A 1 8.06 -20.17 -16.38
CA VAL A 1 7.75 -19.09 -15.41
C VAL A 1 9.05 -18.47 -14.98
N ALA A 2 9.39 -17.29 -15.49
CA ALA A 2 10.57 -16.56 -15.04
C ALA A 2 10.18 -15.77 -13.79
N PHE A 3 10.75 -16.12 -12.64
CA PHE A 3 10.70 -15.29 -11.45
C PHE A 3 11.69 -14.14 -11.66
N VAL A 4 11.23 -13.03 -12.22
CA VAL A 4 12.04 -11.81 -12.28
C VAL A 4 11.96 -11.16 -10.91
N VAL A 5 12.96 -11.39 -10.05
CA VAL A 5 13.12 -10.56 -8.85
C VAL A 5 13.53 -9.17 -9.33
N CYS A 6 12.55 -8.28 -9.49
CA CYS A 6 12.80 -6.89 -9.84
C CYS A 6 13.57 -6.19 -8.71
N ARG A 7 14.90 -6.15 -8.81
CA ARG A 7 15.77 -5.44 -7.86
C ARG A 7 15.82 -3.93 -8.09
N SER A 8 15.46 -3.47 -9.29
CA SER A 8 15.39 -2.03 -9.62
C SER A 8 14.23 -1.74 -10.55
N LEU A 9 13.47 -0.68 -10.24
CA LEU A 9 12.34 -0.17 -11.03
C LEU A 9 12.69 1.15 -11.72
N GLU A 10 13.97 1.48 -11.78
CA GLU A 10 14.43 2.70 -12.45
C GLU A 10 14.08 2.71 -13.94
N GLY A 11 13.89 1.57 -14.59
CA GLY A 11 13.45 1.54 -15.99
C GLY A 11 12.04 2.12 -16.20
N LEU A 12 11.22 2.25 -15.15
CA LEU A 12 9.83 2.71 -15.31
C LEU A 12 9.71 4.19 -15.70
N LYS A 13 10.74 5.02 -15.48
CA LYS A 13 10.71 6.46 -15.81
C LYS A 13 10.60 6.74 -17.32
N THR A 14 10.89 5.75 -18.18
CA THR A 14 10.69 5.88 -19.64
C THR A 14 9.23 5.68 -20.06
N PHE A 15 8.39 5.12 -19.19
CA PHE A 15 6.98 4.83 -19.49
C PHE A 15 6.08 5.99 -19.00
N GLY A 16 6.08 7.09 -19.76
CA GLY A 16 5.31 8.30 -19.41
C GLY A 16 3.78 8.12 -19.37
N SER A 17 3.27 7.05 -20.02
CA SER A 17 1.85 6.70 -20.08
C SER A 17 1.51 5.44 -19.28
N LEU A 18 2.37 5.04 -18.33
CA LEU A 18 2.10 3.86 -17.51
C LEU A 18 0.91 4.12 -16.56
N GLU A 19 -0.15 3.34 -16.74
CA GLU A 19 -1.41 3.46 -16.02
C GLU A 19 -1.57 2.39 -14.93
N GLU A 20 -1.09 1.18 -15.21
CA GLU A 20 -1.21 0.03 -14.32
C GLU A 20 0.14 -0.66 -14.13
N LEU A 21 0.45 -1.01 -12.88
CA LEU A 21 1.69 -1.66 -12.51
C LEU A 21 1.42 -2.80 -11.53
N ILE A 22 1.77 -4.01 -11.96
CA ILE A 22 1.62 -5.24 -11.17
C ILE A 22 3.00 -5.71 -10.73
N LEU A 23 3.23 -5.73 -9.43
CA LEU A 23 4.51 -6.10 -8.81
C LEU A 23 4.32 -7.23 -7.78
N ASP A 24 3.36 -8.10 -8.01
CA ASP A 24 3.04 -9.21 -7.10
C ASP A 24 4.17 -10.26 -7.05
N ASN A 25 4.40 -10.88 -5.89
CA ASN A 25 5.35 -11.97 -5.66
C ASN A 25 6.84 -11.62 -5.95
N ASN A 26 7.26 -10.39 -5.70
CA ASN A 26 8.62 -9.90 -6.00
C ASN A 26 9.52 -9.75 -4.76
N LEU A 27 9.09 -10.22 -3.59
CA LEU A 27 9.84 -10.10 -2.32
C LEU A 27 10.18 -8.65 -1.93
N LEU A 28 9.45 -7.66 -2.46
CA LEU A 28 9.72 -6.23 -2.26
C LEU A 28 9.51 -5.82 -0.79
N GLY A 29 10.43 -5.03 -0.24
CA GLY A 29 10.34 -4.51 1.12
C GLY A 29 9.75 -3.09 1.18
N ASN A 30 9.86 -2.48 2.35
CA ASN A 30 9.49 -1.08 2.58
C ASN A 30 10.44 -0.06 1.92
N ASP A 31 11.56 -0.53 1.38
CA ASP A 31 12.59 0.19 0.64
C ASP A 31 12.28 0.33 -0.85
N LEU A 32 11.10 -0.12 -1.29
CA LEU A 32 10.61 0.05 -2.65
C LEU A 32 10.57 1.53 -3.04
N LEU A 33 11.35 1.88 -4.08
CA LEU A 33 11.36 3.21 -4.70
C LEU A 33 10.82 3.12 -6.13
N LEU A 34 9.71 3.82 -6.37
CA LEU A 34 9.18 4.07 -7.71
C LEU A 34 9.68 5.42 -8.25
N PRO A 35 9.97 5.54 -9.56
CA PRO A 35 10.10 6.84 -10.20
C PRO A 35 8.75 7.55 -10.25
N ARG A 36 8.75 8.83 -10.64
CA ARG A 36 7.51 9.61 -10.82
C ARG A 36 6.69 9.05 -11.98
N LEU A 37 5.48 8.59 -11.69
CA LEU A 37 4.55 7.96 -12.64
C LEU A 37 3.19 8.67 -12.52
N PRO A 38 3.02 9.83 -13.19
CA PRO A 38 1.87 10.71 -12.97
C PRO A 38 0.54 10.12 -13.48
N GLN A 39 0.57 9.18 -14.42
CA GLN A 39 -0.62 8.52 -14.97
C GLN A 39 -0.98 7.21 -14.25
N LEU A 40 -0.13 6.74 -13.33
CA LEU A 40 -0.34 5.47 -12.66
C LEU A 40 -1.54 5.57 -11.71
N HIS A 41 -2.60 4.84 -12.01
CA HIS A 41 -3.80 4.79 -11.20
C HIS A 41 -4.00 3.44 -10.51
N THR A 42 -3.35 2.38 -10.99
CA THR A 42 -3.44 1.03 -10.41
C THR A 42 -2.06 0.49 -10.03
N LEU A 43 -1.87 0.16 -8.75
CA LEU A 43 -0.65 -0.48 -8.25
C LEU A 43 -0.99 -1.73 -7.44
N THR A 44 -0.43 -2.87 -7.82
CA THR A 44 -0.54 -4.10 -7.02
C THR A 44 0.83 -4.53 -6.52
N LEU A 45 0.92 -4.82 -5.23
CA LEU A 45 2.13 -5.22 -4.53
C LEU A 45 1.86 -6.49 -3.71
N ASN A 46 0.98 -7.37 -4.15
CA ASN A 46 0.55 -8.52 -3.37
C ASN A 46 1.69 -9.52 -3.13
N LYS A 47 1.66 -10.21 -1.99
CA LYS A 47 2.63 -11.25 -1.62
C LYS A 47 4.09 -10.78 -1.71
N ASN A 48 4.35 -9.56 -1.22
CA ASN A 48 5.69 -9.03 -1.02
C ASN A 48 6.04 -9.05 0.50
N GLN A 49 7.11 -8.36 0.90
CA GLN A 49 7.61 -8.30 2.29
C GLN A 49 7.38 -6.92 2.95
N ILE A 50 6.38 -6.17 2.49
CA ILE A 50 6.04 -4.86 3.06
C ILE A 50 5.51 -5.07 4.50
N SER A 51 5.95 -4.24 5.45
CA SER A 51 5.60 -4.39 6.88
C SER A 51 5.41 -3.03 7.57
N PHE A 52 4.39 -2.90 8.43
CA PHE A 52 4.18 -1.70 9.26
C PHE A 52 5.08 -1.64 10.51
N GLN A 53 5.88 -2.68 10.78
CA GLN A 53 6.83 -2.64 11.89
C GLN A 53 7.95 -1.61 11.61
N ARG A 54 8.37 -0.87 12.66
CA ARG A 54 9.51 0.08 12.67
C ARG A 54 9.41 1.33 11.77
N ASN A 55 8.26 1.99 11.68
CA ASN A 55 8.10 3.28 10.98
C ASN A 55 8.33 3.27 9.46
N THR A 56 8.73 2.15 8.85
CA THR A 56 9.24 2.14 7.47
C THR A 56 8.12 2.19 6.43
N CYS A 57 6.92 1.65 6.71
CA CYS A 57 5.81 1.74 5.76
C CYS A 57 5.24 3.17 5.61
N LYS A 58 5.46 4.06 6.61
CA LYS A 58 5.16 5.49 6.44
C LYS A 58 6.00 6.07 5.29
N ILE A 59 7.25 5.62 5.15
CA ILE A 59 8.15 6.03 4.07
C ILE A 59 7.59 5.56 2.73
N LEU A 60 7.14 4.31 2.63
CA LEU A 60 6.54 3.81 1.38
C LEU A 60 5.27 4.58 0.99
N LEU A 61 4.32 4.75 1.92
CA LEU A 61 3.06 5.45 1.61
C LEU A 61 3.27 6.93 1.30
N ASP A 62 4.20 7.60 2.00
CA ASP A 62 4.56 8.99 1.74
C ASP A 62 5.27 9.12 0.38
N HIS A 63 6.16 8.17 0.04
CA HIS A 63 6.79 8.08 -1.28
C HIS A 63 5.77 7.88 -2.40
N LEU A 64 4.82 6.95 -2.23
CA LEU A 64 3.75 6.73 -3.19
C LEU A 64 2.88 7.98 -3.38
N ALA A 65 2.52 8.67 -2.30
CA ALA A 65 1.73 9.90 -2.39
C ALA A 65 2.43 11.00 -3.23
N GLU A 66 3.77 11.04 -3.20
CA GLU A 66 4.58 12.00 -3.96
C GLU A 66 4.73 11.60 -5.44
N VAL A 67 5.08 10.34 -5.70
CA VAL A 67 5.50 9.88 -7.04
C VAL A 67 4.34 9.39 -7.91
N VAL A 68 3.22 8.96 -7.31
CA VAL A 68 2.02 8.45 -8.01
C VAL A 68 0.75 9.21 -7.57
N PRO A 69 0.64 10.51 -7.89
CA PRO A 69 -0.45 11.35 -7.38
C PRO A 69 -1.85 10.94 -7.87
N SER A 70 -1.92 10.22 -9.00
CA SER A 70 -3.17 9.75 -9.63
C SER A 70 -3.62 8.38 -9.12
N LEU A 71 -2.95 7.82 -8.10
CA LEU A 71 -3.23 6.48 -7.60
C LEU A 71 -4.66 6.36 -7.05
N GLN A 72 -5.40 5.40 -7.60
CA GLN A 72 -6.81 5.14 -7.26
C GLN A 72 -7.03 3.71 -6.75
N TYR A 73 -6.18 2.77 -7.14
CA TYR A 73 -6.22 1.38 -6.70
C TYR A 73 -4.86 0.98 -6.13
N LEU A 74 -4.85 0.49 -4.89
CA LEU A 74 -3.69 -0.11 -4.25
C LEU A 74 -4.07 -1.47 -3.68
N SER A 75 -3.23 -2.50 -3.88
CA SER A 75 -3.39 -3.79 -3.21
C SER A 75 -2.08 -4.23 -2.55
N LEU A 76 -2.15 -4.52 -1.25
CA LEU A 76 -1.05 -4.98 -0.39
C LEU A 76 -1.33 -6.37 0.20
N LEU A 77 -2.32 -7.10 -0.32
CA LEU A 77 -2.73 -8.42 0.18
C LEU A 77 -1.55 -9.39 0.29
N GLY A 78 -1.50 -10.15 1.38
CA GLY A 78 -0.44 -11.14 1.61
C GLY A 78 0.93 -10.56 1.98
N ASN A 79 1.03 -9.24 2.22
CA ASN A 79 2.18 -8.64 2.90
C ASN A 79 2.00 -8.70 4.42
N VAL A 80 3.10 -8.62 5.18
CA VAL A 80 3.07 -8.49 6.65
C VAL A 80 2.32 -7.22 7.09
N ALA A 81 2.38 -6.19 6.25
CA ALA A 81 1.67 -4.94 6.37
C ALA A 81 0.14 -5.14 6.37
N CYS A 82 -0.42 -5.94 5.46
CA CYS A 82 -1.86 -6.16 5.40
C CYS A 82 -2.26 -7.19 6.46
N PRO A 83 -3.00 -6.79 7.52
CA PRO A 83 -3.49 -7.73 8.52
C PRO A 83 -4.68 -8.51 7.94
N ASN A 84 -4.41 -9.57 7.17
CA ASN A 84 -5.48 -10.50 6.76
C ASN A 84 -5.57 -11.65 7.76
N GLU A 85 -6.79 -12.14 7.98
CA GLU A 85 -7.08 -13.36 8.77
C GLU A 85 -6.29 -14.59 8.29
N LEU A 86 -5.85 -14.60 7.03
CA LEU A 86 -5.00 -15.65 6.45
C LEU A 86 -3.57 -15.68 7.01
N VAL A 87 -3.10 -14.61 7.67
CA VAL A 87 -1.69 -14.45 8.12
C VAL A 87 -1.56 -14.57 9.64
N SER A 88 -2.62 -14.33 10.41
CA SER A 88 -2.59 -14.43 11.88
C SER A 88 -4.00 -14.65 12.42
N ARG A 89 -4.23 -15.75 13.16
CA ARG A 89 -5.50 -16.04 13.85
C ARG A 89 -5.82 -15.06 14.99
N ASP A 90 -4.86 -14.21 15.38
CA ASP A 90 -4.97 -13.22 16.46
C ASP A 90 -5.26 -11.79 15.95
N LYS A 91 -5.58 -11.60 14.66
CA LYS A 91 -5.87 -10.29 14.07
C LYS A 91 -7.32 -10.23 13.63
N ASP A 92 -8.11 -9.46 14.36
CA ASP A 92 -9.54 -9.28 14.13
C ASP A 92 -9.80 -8.19 13.07
N GLU A 93 -11.05 -8.10 12.56
CA GLU A 93 -11.47 -7.05 11.60
C GLU A 93 -11.14 -5.63 12.07
N ASP A 94 -11.05 -5.39 13.38
CA ASP A 94 -10.62 -4.11 13.96
C ASP A 94 -9.19 -3.71 13.56
N ASP A 95 -8.26 -4.66 13.48
CA ASP A 95 -6.88 -4.40 13.05
C ASP A 95 -6.82 -4.06 11.56
N TYR A 96 -7.63 -4.73 10.74
CA TYR A 96 -7.79 -4.38 9.33
C TYR A 96 -8.41 -2.99 9.16
N GLN A 97 -9.40 -2.64 9.97
CA GLN A 97 -10.02 -1.32 9.92
C GLN A 97 -9.03 -0.20 10.27
N ARG A 98 -8.18 -0.41 11.29
CA ARG A 98 -7.10 0.53 11.66
C ARG A 98 -6.08 0.71 10.53
N TYR A 99 -5.60 -0.41 9.98
CA TYR A 99 -4.72 -0.43 8.80
C TYR A 99 -5.33 0.37 7.65
N ARG A 100 -6.58 0.08 7.32
CA ARG A 100 -7.32 0.69 6.22
C ARG A 100 -7.43 2.20 6.41
N TYR A 101 -7.82 2.67 7.58
CA TYR A 101 -7.87 4.11 7.86
C TYR A 101 -6.50 4.79 7.82
N PHE A 102 -5.44 4.10 8.27
CA PHE A 102 -4.08 4.63 8.18
C PHE A 102 -3.64 4.81 6.71
N VAL A 103 -3.87 3.81 5.86
CA VAL A 103 -3.52 3.88 4.43
C VAL A 103 -4.34 4.97 3.73
N LEU A 104 -5.65 5.04 3.97
CA LEU A 104 -6.52 6.05 3.36
C LEU A 104 -6.20 7.48 3.82
N HIS A 105 -5.70 7.66 5.04
CA HIS A 105 -5.23 8.95 5.52
C HIS A 105 -4.02 9.46 4.72
N LYS A 106 -3.12 8.54 4.36
CA LYS A 106 -1.92 8.81 3.57
C LYS A 106 -2.21 8.97 2.08
N LEU A 107 -3.03 8.08 1.52
CA LEU A 107 -3.37 8.02 0.10
C LEU A 107 -4.84 8.40 -0.10
N ARG A 108 -5.14 9.70 0.00
CA ARG A 108 -6.51 10.23 0.07
C ARG A 108 -7.32 10.05 -1.22
N ASN A 109 -6.66 9.84 -2.36
CA ASN A 109 -7.28 9.70 -3.68
C ASN A 109 -7.73 8.26 -3.98
N LEU A 110 -7.42 7.29 -3.11
CA LEU A 110 -7.80 5.90 -3.33
C LEU A 110 -9.33 5.75 -3.43
N LYS A 111 -9.74 5.02 -4.48
CA LYS A 111 -11.10 4.54 -4.71
C LYS A 111 -11.24 3.07 -4.29
N PHE A 112 -10.15 2.32 -4.33
CA PHE A 112 -10.08 0.92 -3.91
C PHE A 112 -8.79 0.68 -3.12
N LEU A 113 -8.92 -0.04 -2.01
CA LEU A 113 -7.79 -0.55 -1.27
C LEU A 113 -8.03 -2.05 -1.06
N ASP A 114 -7.04 -2.84 -1.46
CA ASP A 114 -7.07 -4.29 -1.48
C ASP A 114 -8.28 -4.80 -2.29
N THR A 115 -9.15 -5.59 -1.67
CA THR A 115 -10.36 -6.12 -2.32
C THR A 115 -11.59 -5.22 -2.16
N ARG A 116 -11.53 -4.15 -1.36
CA ARG A 116 -12.71 -3.38 -0.93
C ARG A 116 -12.70 -1.94 -1.47
N LYS A 117 -13.81 -1.53 -2.10
CA LYS A 117 -14.07 -0.13 -2.52
C LYS A 117 -14.05 0.79 -1.30
N VAL A 118 -13.44 1.96 -1.43
CA VAL A 118 -13.41 3.00 -0.41
C VAL A 118 -14.75 3.74 -0.39
N THR A 119 -15.37 3.78 0.78
CA THR A 119 -16.61 4.50 1.02
C THR A 119 -16.34 5.93 1.49
N LYS A 120 -17.34 6.81 1.35
CA LYS A 120 -17.25 8.20 1.85
C LYS A 120 -17.03 8.24 3.37
N LYS A 121 -17.74 7.40 4.12
CA LYS A 121 -17.62 7.27 5.57
C LYS A 121 -16.20 6.89 6.00
N GLU A 122 -15.60 5.91 5.33
CA GLU A 122 -14.23 5.50 5.63
C GLU A 122 -13.22 6.63 5.37
N ARG A 123 -13.43 7.40 4.30
CA ARG A 123 -12.58 8.55 3.99
C ARG A 123 -12.68 9.64 5.05
N GLU A 124 -13.89 9.94 5.53
CA GLU A 124 -14.13 10.89 6.61
C GLU A 124 -13.46 10.44 7.92
N GLU A 125 -13.65 9.18 8.31
CA GLU A 125 -13.00 8.60 9.51
C GLU A 125 -11.47 8.60 9.39
N ALA A 126 -10.92 8.25 8.23
CA ALA A 126 -9.48 8.28 7.97
C ALA A 126 -8.89 9.70 8.07
N LEU A 127 -9.63 10.72 7.64
CA LEU A 127 -9.21 12.11 7.80
C LEU A 127 -9.13 12.53 9.26
N VAL A 128 -10.11 12.14 10.08
CA VAL A 128 -10.18 12.53 11.50
C VAL A 128 -9.21 11.73 12.36
N ARG A 129 -9.15 10.40 12.16
CA ARG A 129 -8.50 9.47 13.09
C ARG A 129 -7.32 8.72 12.49
N GLY A 130 -7.20 8.64 11.17
CA GLY A 130 -6.24 7.77 10.50
C GLY A 130 -4.77 8.04 10.84
N ALA A 131 -4.41 9.27 11.22
CA ALA A 131 -3.06 9.61 11.70
C ALA A 131 -2.65 8.86 12.98
N PHE A 132 -3.62 8.49 13.82
CA PHE A 132 -3.42 7.84 15.11
C PHE A 132 -3.65 6.33 15.07
N MET A 133 -4.24 5.80 13.99
CA MET A 133 -4.56 4.37 13.81
C MET A 133 -3.32 3.51 13.45
N LYS A 134 -2.12 4.02 13.73
CA LYS A 134 -0.90 3.25 13.53
C LYS A 134 -0.90 2.10 14.53
N VAL A 135 -0.88 0.87 14.02
CA VAL A 135 -0.74 -0.32 14.85
C VAL A 135 0.65 -0.31 15.48
N VAL A 136 0.74 0.15 16.73
CA VAL A 136 1.93 0.00 17.58
C VAL A 136 1.60 -1.12 18.55
N LYS A 137 2.04 -2.35 18.26
CA LYS A 137 2.00 -3.40 19.29
C LYS A 137 3.05 -3.02 20.37
N PRO A 138 2.65 -2.87 21.64
CA PRO A 138 3.62 -2.79 22.73
C PRO A 138 4.43 -4.09 22.81
N LYS A 139 5.66 -4.01 23.31
CA LYS A 139 6.52 -5.17 23.56
C LYS A 139 5.96 -6.04 24.69
#